data_AF-A0A8R1ES48-F1
#
_entry.id   AF-A0A8R1ES48-F1
#
_cell.length_a   1.000
_cell.length_b   1.000
_cell.length_c   1.000
_cell.angle_alpha   90.00
_cell.angle_beta   90.00
_cell.angle_gamma   90.00
#
_symmetry.space_group_name_H-M   'P 1'
#
loop_
_entity.id
_entity.type
_entity.pdbx_description
1 polymer ?
#
loop_
_entity_poly.entity_id
_entity_poly.type
_entity_poly.pdbx_seq_one_letter_code
_entity_poly.pdbx_strand_id
1 'polypeptide(L)'
;MKSSPHRPSIELLFKRGLGSAEIARRLQISSSTVRNVVAAIKKRGDASEVKKSGRPRSVNTRNTRAIIKKRIIRNDGLSLNRMASQLGIARSTVQSIVKNDLKLKSYKLRRGQYLSDKSKAMRLEKCRKLLQHFQIDALQDFILSTVSFLVSSIFYLLTIVLVVKNLKYPPPAFPAPNMLVKTKRFTLSPTEMLIFKCAFGSFLLFVPNFVKTTVLYFATDPLVVNAATDLWYFTTELMCVSSAWSLLLSSRRIREEFVPEMRNPFLERSTIGSTSRVLTM
;
A
#
# COMPACT_ATOMS: atom_id res chain seq x y z
N MET A 1 27.54 36.11 -0.27
CA MET A 1 28.26 36.92 -1.28
C MET A 1 27.85 36.36 -2.62
N LYS A 2 27.34 37.21 -3.52
CA LYS A 2 27.08 36.78 -4.89
C LYS A 2 28.44 36.71 -5.59
N SER A 3 28.71 35.61 -6.30
CA SER A 3 29.92 35.49 -7.10
C SER A 3 29.97 36.61 -8.13
N SER A 4 31.15 37.19 -8.37
CA SER A 4 31.31 38.16 -9.46
C SER A 4 30.77 37.57 -10.78
N PRO A 5 29.94 38.33 -11.52
CA PRO A 5 29.23 37.83 -12.70
C PRO A 5 30.18 37.41 -13.84
N HIS A 6 31.44 37.88 -13.79
CA HIS A 6 32.43 37.61 -14.83
C HIS A 6 33.25 36.33 -14.61
N ARG A 7 33.19 35.71 -13.43
CA ARG A 7 33.98 34.51 -13.12
C ARG A 7 33.62 33.30 -14.01
N PRO A 8 32.33 33.01 -14.30
CA PRO A 8 31.97 31.95 -15.25
C PRO A 8 32.50 32.23 -16.66
N SER A 9 32.45 33.49 -17.11
CA SER A 9 32.99 33.89 -18.42
C SER A 9 34.50 33.72 -18.51
N ILE A 10 35.23 34.06 -17.44
CA ILE A 10 36.68 33.81 -17.35
C ILE A 10 36.97 32.31 -17.40
N GLU A 11 36.19 31.49 -16.68
CA GLU A 11 36.35 30.04 -16.66
C GLU A 11 36.14 29.43 -18.05
N LEU A 12 35.07 29.84 -18.75
CA LEU A 12 34.77 29.37 -20.10
C LEU A 12 35.87 29.73 -21.09
N LEU A 13 36.34 30.98 -21.08
CA LEU A 13 37.38 31.44 -22.00
C LEU A 13 38.73 30.80 -21.68
N PHE A 14 39.04 30.57 -20.41
CA PHE A 14 40.25 29.85 -20.00
C PHE A 14 40.21 28.37 -20.44
N LYS A 15 39.06 27.69 -20.29
CA LYS A 15 38.85 26.31 -20.79
C LYS A 15 38.96 26.21 -22.32
N ARG A 16 38.62 27.27 -23.04
CA ARG A 16 38.81 27.40 -24.50
C ARG A 16 40.27 27.68 -24.90
N GLY A 17 41.21 27.74 -23.95
CA GLY A 17 42.63 27.92 -24.20
C GLY A 17 43.09 29.37 -24.37
N LEU A 18 42.25 30.37 -24.07
CA LEU A 18 42.65 31.78 -24.20
C LEU A 18 43.60 32.19 -23.06
N GLY A 19 44.62 32.98 -23.41
CA GLY A 19 45.56 33.56 -22.45
C GLY A 19 44.91 34.63 -21.57
N SER A 20 45.40 34.78 -20.33
CA SER A 20 44.81 35.70 -19.33
C SER A 20 44.75 37.18 -19.78
N ALA A 21 45.72 37.63 -20.59
CA ALA A 21 45.72 38.99 -21.13
C ALA A 21 44.61 39.20 -22.18
N GLU A 22 44.37 38.20 -23.01
CA GLU A 22 43.29 38.22 -24.02
C GLU A 22 41.91 38.20 -23.37
N ILE A 23 41.75 37.38 -22.34
CA ILE A 23 40.50 37.32 -21.55
C ILE A 23 40.23 38.69 -20.88
N ALA A 24 41.26 39.33 -20.33
CA ALA A 24 41.13 40.65 -19.71
C ALA A 24 40.67 41.73 -20.72
N ARG A 25 41.21 41.72 -21.95
CA ARG A 25 40.79 42.62 -23.03
C ARG A 25 39.34 42.38 -23.46
N ARG A 26 38.95 41.13 -23.69
CA ARG A 26 37.59 40.78 -24.15
C ARG A 26 36.51 41.09 -23.13
N LEU A 27 36.80 40.82 -21.85
CA LEU A 27 35.84 41.03 -20.78
C LEU A 27 35.90 42.45 -20.19
N GLN A 28 36.88 43.27 -20.58
CA GLN A 28 37.12 44.62 -20.04
C GLN A 28 37.29 44.60 -18.50
N ILE A 29 38.12 43.67 -18.00
CA ILE A 29 38.38 43.47 -16.56
C ILE A 29 39.87 43.57 -16.30
N SER A 30 40.26 44.03 -15.11
CA SER A 30 41.67 44.11 -14.72
C SER A 30 42.40 42.77 -14.87
N SER A 31 43.59 42.82 -15.46
CA SER A 31 44.43 41.63 -15.69
C SER A 31 44.81 40.90 -14.41
N SER A 32 44.87 41.61 -13.28
CA SER A 32 45.11 41.06 -11.95
C SER A 32 43.96 40.16 -11.50
N THR A 33 42.71 40.56 -11.74
CA THR A 33 41.52 39.76 -11.41
C THR A 33 41.50 38.48 -12.23
N VAL A 34 41.72 38.57 -13.55
CA VAL A 34 41.76 37.39 -14.43
C VAL A 34 42.87 36.43 -13.99
N ARG A 35 44.07 36.92 -13.69
CA ARG A 35 45.18 36.09 -13.19
C ARG A 35 44.83 35.40 -11.86
N ASN A 36 44.22 36.12 -10.91
CA ASN A 36 43.81 35.54 -9.63
C ASN A 36 42.74 34.44 -9.80
N VAL A 37 41.79 34.64 -10.73
CA VAL A 37 40.76 33.64 -11.05
C VAL A 37 41.37 32.43 -11.74
N VAL A 38 42.22 32.62 -12.74
CA VAL A 38 42.93 31.53 -13.44
C VAL A 38 43.81 30.74 -12.47
N ALA A 39 44.52 31.41 -11.56
CA ALA A 39 45.30 30.75 -10.51
C ALA A 39 44.39 29.93 -9.57
N ALA A 40 43.21 30.44 -9.23
CA ALA A 40 42.22 29.70 -8.44
C ALA A 40 41.70 28.46 -9.19
N ILE A 41 41.37 28.58 -10.48
CA ILE A 41 40.93 27.48 -11.34
C ILE A 41 42.02 26.41 -11.44
N LYS A 42 43.28 26.81 -11.67
CA LYS A 42 44.41 25.86 -11.73
C LYS A 42 44.63 25.13 -10.40
N LYS A 43 44.36 25.78 -9.26
CA LYS A 43 44.58 25.20 -7.93
C LYS A 43 43.41 24.33 -7.43
N ARG A 44 42.17 24.69 -7.73
CA ARG A 44 40.94 24.07 -7.19
C ARG A 44 40.10 23.33 -8.22
N GLY A 45 40.30 23.61 -9.51
CA GLY A 45 39.54 23.06 -10.63
C GLY A 45 38.34 23.90 -11.06
N ASP A 46 37.97 24.93 -10.30
CA ASP A 46 36.77 25.73 -10.55
C ASP A 46 37.00 27.23 -10.30
N ALA A 47 36.15 28.06 -10.91
CA ALA A 47 36.20 29.51 -10.70
C ALA A 47 35.34 29.96 -9.50
N SER A 48 34.82 29.06 -8.67
CA SER A 48 33.90 29.41 -7.58
C SER A 48 34.57 30.35 -6.55
N GLU A 49 33.76 31.22 -5.94
CA GLU A 49 34.25 32.07 -4.86
C GLU A 49 34.33 31.30 -3.55
N VAL A 50 35.50 31.36 -2.93
CA VAL A 50 35.74 30.73 -1.64
C VAL A 50 35.19 31.62 -0.55
N LYS A 51 34.33 31.04 0.28
CA LYS A 51 33.85 31.74 1.48
C LYS A 51 35.04 32.06 2.38
N LYS A 52 35.28 33.36 2.61
CA LYS A 52 36.29 33.82 3.55
C LYS A 52 35.94 33.35 4.96
N SER A 53 36.97 33.01 5.75
CA SER A 53 36.80 32.78 7.18
C SER A 53 36.28 34.06 7.81
N GLY A 54 35.14 33.99 8.49
CA GLY A 54 34.62 35.10 9.27
C GLY A 54 35.42 35.31 10.55
N ARG A 55 35.03 36.34 11.32
CA ARG A 55 35.57 36.58 12.66
C ARG A 55 35.36 35.34 13.55
N PRO A 56 36.36 34.89 14.31
CA PRO A 56 36.19 33.77 15.24
C PRO A 56 35.12 34.10 16.28
N ARG A 57 34.34 33.09 16.66
CA ARG A 57 33.29 33.24 17.68
C ARG A 57 33.94 33.21 19.07
N SER A 58 33.73 34.26 19.86
CA SER A 58 34.25 34.37 21.24
C SER A 58 33.41 33.59 22.25
N VAL A 59 32.09 33.77 22.23
CA VAL A 59 31.18 33.18 23.23
C VAL A 59 30.61 31.85 22.77
N ASN A 60 30.13 31.78 21.52
CA ASN A 60 29.58 30.55 20.93
C ASN A 60 30.70 29.65 20.39
N THR A 61 31.50 29.13 21.31
CA THR A 61 32.55 28.16 21.04
C THR A 61 32.00 26.74 21.06
N ARG A 62 32.77 25.77 20.55
CA ARG A 62 32.43 24.35 20.62
C ARG A 62 32.26 23.89 22.07
N ASN A 63 33.08 24.39 22.99
CA ASN A 63 33.00 24.05 24.41
C ASN A 63 31.70 24.56 25.03
N THR A 64 31.34 25.82 24.81
CA THR A 64 30.08 26.40 25.31
C THR A 64 28.87 25.61 24.82
N ARG A 65 28.85 25.21 23.54
CA ARG A 65 27.77 24.37 22.99
C ARG A 65 27.69 23.00 23.67
N ALA A 66 28.84 22.37 23.93
CA ALA A 66 28.89 21.09 24.61
C ALA A 66 28.38 21.18 26.06
N ILE A 67 28.75 22.25 26.79
CA ILE A 67 28.26 22.50 28.15
C ILE A 67 26.75 22.69 28.16
N ILE A 68 26.21 23.52 27.26
CA ILE A 68 24.76 23.75 27.13
C ILE A 68 24.04 22.44 26.82
N LYS A 69 24.54 21.65 25.84
CA LYS A 69 23.94 20.35 25.48
C LYS A 69 23.91 19.39 26.67
N LYS A 70 25.01 19.27 27.42
CA LYS A 70 25.08 18.42 28.62
C LYS A 70 24.14 18.89 29.73
N ARG A 71 23.94 20.20 29.90
CA ARG A 71 22.98 20.74 30.88
C ARG A 71 21.53 20.37 30.52
N ILE A 72 21.16 20.49 29.25
CA ILE A 72 19.81 20.14 28.77
C ILE A 72 19.57 18.63 28.89
N ILE A 73 20.53 17.78 28.53
CA ILE A 73 20.38 16.32 28.65
C ILE A 73 20.16 15.89 30.10
N ARG A 74 20.83 16.54 31.05
CA ARG A 74 20.67 16.24 32.48
C ARG A 74 19.33 16.72 33.04
N ASN A 75 18.84 17.87 32.56
CA ASN A 75 17.57 18.43 32.97
C ASN A 75 17.00 19.29 31.83
N ASP A 76 15.99 18.75 31.16
CA ASP A 76 15.34 19.36 30.00
C ASP A 76 14.30 20.43 30.38
N GLY A 77 13.87 20.46 31.66
CA GLY A 77 13.00 21.47 32.24
C GLY A 77 13.69 22.79 32.62
N LEU A 78 14.96 22.99 32.25
CA LEU A 78 15.72 24.18 32.62
C LEU A 78 15.34 25.43 31.81
N SER A 79 15.16 26.55 32.51
CA SER A 79 15.04 27.86 31.87
C SER A 79 16.35 28.30 31.21
N LEU A 80 16.25 28.79 29.97
CA LEU A 80 17.39 29.37 29.24
C LEU A 80 17.97 30.60 29.96
N ASN A 81 17.13 31.36 30.69
CA ASN A 81 17.60 32.52 31.46
C ASN A 81 18.51 32.06 32.60
N ARG A 82 18.10 31.03 33.35
CA ARG A 82 18.90 30.46 34.45
C ARG A 82 20.23 29.92 33.92
N MET A 83 20.19 29.23 32.78
CA MET A 83 21.39 28.72 32.13
C MET A 83 22.34 29.83 31.69
N ALA A 84 21.79 30.94 31.17
CA ALA A 84 22.55 32.12 30.75
C ALA A 84 23.25 32.78 31.94
N SER A 85 22.53 33.04 33.04
CA SER A 85 23.10 33.61 34.28
C SER A 85 24.21 32.73 34.85
N GLN A 86 24.02 31.41 34.90
CA GLN A 86 25.04 30.48 35.40
C GLN A 86 26.29 30.37 34.51
N LEU A 87 26.20 30.74 33.24
CA LEU A 87 27.33 30.74 32.32
C LEU A 87 27.97 32.13 32.17
N GLY A 88 27.36 33.18 32.75
CA GLY A 88 27.78 34.56 32.53
C GLY A 88 27.62 35.03 31.09
N ILE A 89 26.66 34.46 30.34
CA ILE A 89 26.46 34.72 28.91
C ILE A 89 25.09 35.38 28.70
N ALA A 90 24.99 36.25 27.68
CA ALA A 90 23.71 36.81 27.26
C ALA A 90 22.70 35.72 26.86
N ARG A 91 21.46 35.87 27.33
CA ARG A 91 20.37 34.91 27.06
C ARG A 91 20.10 34.69 25.57
N SER A 92 20.20 35.74 24.76
CA SER A 92 20.06 35.67 23.30
C SER A 92 21.07 34.70 22.66
N THR A 93 22.28 34.64 23.20
CA THR A 93 23.33 33.73 22.72
C THR A 93 22.98 32.28 23.06
N VAL A 94 22.55 32.01 24.29
CA VAL A 94 22.10 30.67 24.70
C VAL A 94 20.93 30.21 23.84
N GLN A 95 19.94 31.08 23.61
CA GLN A 95 18.80 30.78 22.75
C GLN A 95 19.22 30.48 21.30
N SER A 96 20.14 31.27 20.74
CA SER A 96 20.66 31.05 19.39
C SER A 96 21.40 29.70 19.29
N ILE A 97 22.19 29.35 20.30
CA ILE A 97 22.87 28.05 20.37
C ILE A 97 21.85 26.91 20.37
N VAL A 98 20.83 26.98 21.24
CA VAL A 98 19.82 25.92 21.38
C VAL A 98 19.01 25.76 20.09
N LYS A 99 18.55 26.86 19.49
CA LYS A 99 17.70 26.84 18.29
C LYS A 99 18.47 26.57 17.00
N ASN A 100 19.58 27.29 16.79
CA ASN A 100 20.27 27.30 15.50
C ASN A 100 21.37 26.26 15.41
N ASP A 101 22.14 26.04 16.47
CA ASP A 101 23.28 25.12 16.45
C ASP A 101 22.89 23.71 16.95
N LEU A 102 22.10 23.60 18.02
CA LEU A 102 21.64 22.32 18.57
C LEU A 102 20.33 21.81 17.96
N LYS A 103 19.59 22.67 17.25
CA LYS A 103 18.30 22.36 16.61
C LYS A 103 17.24 21.81 17.58
N LEU A 104 17.28 22.22 18.84
CA LEU A 104 16.30 21.82 19.84
C LEU A 104 15.11 22.77 19.86
N LYS A 105 13.92 22.20 20.07
CA LYS A 105 12.66 22.94 20.23
C LYS A 105 12.12 22.73 21.64
N SER A 106 11.62 23.80 22.26
CA SER A 106 10.94 23.71 23.54
C SER A 106 9.51 23.24 23.32
N TYR A 107 9.13 22.14 23.96
CA TYR A 107 7.77 21.61 23.93
C TYR A 107 7.01 21.96 25.22
N LYS A 108 5.68 22.06 25.13
CA LYS A 108 4.82 22.22 26.29
C LYS A 108 4.60 20.86 26.95
N LEU A 109 5.00 20.70 28.20
CA LEU A 109 4.72 19.50 28.99
C LEU A 109 3.21 19.36 29.20
N ARG A 110 2.69 18.15 28.94
CA ARG A 110 1.30 17.79 29.23
C ARG A 110 1.24 17.12 30.60
N ARG A 111 0.19 17.45 31.38
CA ARG A 111 -0.05 16.77 32.66
C ARG A 111 -0.61 15.38 32.36
N GLY A 112 0.05 14.35 32.89
CA GLY A 112 -0.44 12.97 32.87
C GLY A 112 -0.84 12.52 34.27
N GLN A 113 -1.50 11.37 34.36
CA GLN A 113 -1.76 10.72 35.64
C GLN A 113 -0.44 10.31 36.31
N TYR A 114 -0.30 10.60 37.60
CA TYR A 114 0.82 10.10 38.38
C TYR A 114 0.72 8.58 38.55
N LEU A 115 1.80 7.87 38.24
CA LEU A 115 1.87 6.41 38.40
C LEU A 115 2.88 6.08 39.49
N SER A 116 2.39 5.46 40.58
CA SER A 116 3.27 4.84 41.58
C SER A 116 4.01 3.65 40.97
N ASP A 117 5.13 3.24 41.56
CA ASP A 117 5.91 2.12 41.03
C ASP A 117 5.12 0.81 41.07
N LYS A 118 4.26 0.61 42.09
CA LYS A 118 3.28 -0.49 42.13
C LYS A 118 2.33 -0.45 40.94
N SER A 119 1.77 0.73 40.62
CA SER A 119 0.88 0.91 39.47
C SER A 119 1.60 0.65 38.14
N LYS A 120 2.88 1.02 38.01
CA LYS A 120 3.67 0.72 36.80
C LYS A 120 3.88 -0.78 36.62
N ALA A 121 4.26 -1.49 37.70
CA ALA A 121 4.45 -2.93 37.67
C ALA A 121 3.16 -3.68 37.29
N MET A 122 2.03 -3.31 37.91
CA MET A 122 0.73 -3.91 37.60
C MET A 122 0.29 -3.64 36.15
N ARG A 123 0.52 -2.42 35.63
CA ARG A 123 0.24 -2.09 34.23
C ARG A 123 1.08 -2.92 33.28
N LEU A 124 2.37 -3.08 33.57
CA LEU A 124 3.29 -3.88 32.74
C LEU A 124 2.86 -5.36 32.71
N GLU A 125 2.53 -5.93 33.87
CA GLU A 125 2.03 -7.30 33.97
C GLU A 125 0.72 -7.49 33.20
N LYS A 126 -0.23 -6.55 33.36
CA LYS A 126 -1.49 -6.57 32.61
C LYS A 126 -1.25 -6.50 31.10
N CYS A 127 -0.37 -5.62 30.64
CA CYS A 127 -0.02 -5.53 29.22
C CYS A 127 0.61 -6.83 28.69
N ARG A 128 1.48 -7.49 29.48
CA ARG A 128 2.06 -8.79 29.10
C ARG A 128 1.01 -9.89 28.99
N LYS A 129 0.09 -9.98 29.96
CA LYS A 129 -1.01 -10.94 29.94
C LYS A 129 -1.95 -10.72 28.76
N LEU A 130 -2.29 -9.46 28.47
CA LEU A 130 -3.10 -9.12 27.30
C LEU A 130 -2.40 -9.51 25.99
N LEU A 131 -1.09 -9.24 25.86
CA LEU A 131 -0.33 -9.63 24.68
C LEU A 131 -0.31 -11.15 24.49
N GLN A 132 -0.15 -11.92 25.57
CA GLN A 132 -0.22 -13.38 25.52
C GLN A 132 -1.60 -13.88 25.11
N HIS A 133 -2.67 -13.26 25.64
CA HIS A 133 -4.03 -13.62 25.28
C HIS A 133 -4.30 -13.39 23.79
N PHE A 134 -3.91 -12.23 23.24
CA PHE A 134 -4.04 -11.95 21.80
C PHE A 134 -3.27 -12.95 20.92
N GLN A 135 -2.12 -13.46 21.38
CA GLN A 135 -1.38 -14.50 20.64
C GLN A 135 -2.12 -15.84 20.63
N ILE A 136 -2.74 -16.21 21.75
CA ILE A 136 -3.52 -17.46 21.87
C ILE A 136 -4.82 -17.37 21.05
N ASP A 137 -5.51 -16.23 21.10
CA ASP A 137 -6.74 -16.03 20.33
C ASP A 137 -6.46 -16.09 18.82
N ALA A 138 -5.38 -15.45 18.36
CA ALA A 138 -4.94 -15.53 16.97
C ALA A 138 -4.58 -16.96 16.53
N LEU A 139 -3.98 -17.75 17.44
CA LEU A 139 -3.72 -19.17 17.21
C LEU A 139 -5.01 -19.99 17.12
N GLN A 140 -5.98 -19.74 17.99
CA GLN A 140 -7.28 -20.42 17.94
C GLN A 140 -8.03 -20.10 16.65
N ASP A 141 -8.06 -18.83 16.23
CA ASP A 141 -8.69 -18.42 14.98
C ASP A 141 -8.01 -19.06 13.76
N PHE A 142 -6.67 -19.16 13.77
CA PHE A 142 -5.91 -19.87 12.75
C PHE A 142 -6.25 -21.36 12.73
N ILE A 143 -6.24 -22.04 13.88
CA ILE A 143 -6.56 -23.47 13.98
C ILE A 143 -8.00 -23.72 13.50
N LEU A 144 -8.98 -22.95 13.97
CA LEU A 144 -10.38 -23.12 13.58
C LEU A 144 -10.58 -22.91 12.08
N SER A 145 -9.88 -21.92 11.50
CA SER A 145 -9.86 -21.67 10.05
C SER A 145 -9.25 -22.83 9.28
N THR A 146 -8.08 -23.34 9.71
CA THR A 146 -7.41 -24.49 9.06
C THR A 146 -8.30 -25.74 9.04
N VAL A 147 -8.91 -26.10 10.18
CA VAL A 147 -9.75 -27.30 10.31
C VAL A 147 -10.99 -27.18 9.42
N SER A 148 -11.65 -26.02 9.44
CA SER A 148 -12.84 -25.77 8.62
C SER A 148 -12.54 -25.82 7.12
N PHE A 149 -11.35 -25.35 6.70
CA PHE A 149 -10.89 -25.47 5.32
C PHE A 149 -10.65 -26.91 4.89
N LEU A 150 -10.00 -27.71 5.74
CA LEU A 150 -9.71 -29.12 5.47
C LEU A 150 -11.01 -29.94 5.35
N VAL A 151 -11.95 -29.75 6.28
CA VAL A 151 -13.26 -30.41 6.25
C VAL A 151 -14.02 -30.06 4.97
N SER A 152 -14.08 -28.78 4.61
CA SER A 152 -14.73 -28.32 3.37
C SER A 152 -14.07 -28.89 2.12
N SER A 153 -12.73 -28.96 2.09
CA SER A 153 -11.96 -29.55 0.99
C SER A 153 -12.25 -31.04 0.81
N ILE A 154 -12.35 -31.80 1.91
CA ILE A 154 -12.68 -33.23 1.89
C ILE A 154 -14.10 -33.44 1.32
N PHE A 155 -15.10 -32.69 1.78
CA PHE A 155 -16.46 -32.76 1.24
C PHE A 155 -16.50 -32.44 -0.26
N TYR A 156 -15.72 -31.45 -0.71
CA TYR A 156 -15.62 -31.10 -2.12
C TYR A 156 -15.00 -32.23 -2.96
N LEU A 157 -13.90 -32.82 -2.50
CA LEU A 157 -13.26 -33.97 -3.17
C LEU A 157 -14.19 -35.18 -3.24
N LEU A 158 -14.92 -35.49 -2.17
CA LEU A 158 -15.92 -36.56 -2.15
C LEU A 158 -17.02 -36.31 -3.19
N THR A 159 -17.48 -35.07 -3.31
CA THR A 159 -18.48 -34.68 -4.32
C THR A 159 -17.94 -34.88 -5.75
N ILE A 160 -16.69 -34.48 -6.02
CA ILE A 160 -16.04 -34.73 -7.31
C ILE A 160 -15.95 -36.23 -7.61
N VAL A 161 -15.50 -37.04 -6.65
CA VAL A 161 -15.38 -38.49 -6.83
C VAL A 161 -16.73 -39.12 -7.13
N LEU A 162 -17.81 -38.68 -6.48
CA LEU A 162 -19.17 -39.12 -6.77
C LEU A 162 -19.60 -38.77 -8.19
N VAL A 163 -19.36 -37.53 -8.64
CA VAL A 163 -19.65 -37.10 -10.01
C VAL A 163 -18.86 -37.92 -11.04
N VAL A 164 -17.57 -38.16 -10.80
CA VAL A 164 -16.71 -38.96 -11.70
C VAL A 164 -17.12 -40.43 -11.74
N LYS A 165 -17.56 -41.01 -10.61
CA LYS A 165 -18.12 -42.38 -10.59
C LYS A 165 -19.43 -42.47 -11.37
N ASN A 166 -20.31 -41.47 -11.26
CA ASN A 166 -21.55 -41.40 -12.05
C ASN A 166 -21.28 -41.18 -13.56
N LEU A 167 -20.15 -40.57 -13.93
CA LEU A 167 -19.73 -40.43 -15.33
C LEU A 167 -19.23 -41.74 -15.97
N LYS A 168 -18.79 -42.74 -15.17
CA LYS A 168 -18.11 -43.95 -15.67
C LYS A 168 -19.01 -45.17 -15.92
N TYR A 169 -20.32 -45.12 -15.69
CA TYR A 169 -21.23 -46.24 -15.96
C TYR A 169 -22.22 -45.96 -17.12
N PRO A 170 -21.94 -46.39 -18.35
CA PRO A 170 -22.98 -46.78 -19.30
C PRO A 170 -23.10 -48.32 -19.35
N PRO A 171 -24.31 -48.92 -19.37
CA PRO A 171 -24.45 -50.34 -19.69
C PRO A 171 -24.23 -50.56 -21.20
N PRO A 172 -23.75 -51.75 -21.62
CA PRO A 172 -23.63 -52.06 -23.04
C PRO A 172 -25.00 -52.50 -23.59
N ALA A 173 -25.45 -51.86 -24.66
CA ALA A 173 -26.51 -52.42 -25.51
C ALA A 173 -26.24 -52.05 -26.97
N PHE A 174 -25.89 -53.08 -27.76
CA PHE A 174 -25.76 -53.04 -29.21
C PHE A 174 -27.07 -52.62 -29.88
N PRO A 175 -27.05 -51.94 -31.05
CA PRO A 175 -28.24 -51.37 -31.66
C PRO A 175 -29.01 -52.39 -32.49
N ALA A 176 -30.33 -52.45 -32.34
CA ALA A 176 -31.23 -52.97 -33.38
C ALA A 176 -31.56 -51.83 -34.37
N PRO A 177 -31.67 -52.12 -35.68
CA PRO A 177 -31.87 -51.09 -36.70
C PRO A 177 -33.31 -50.55 -36.60
N ASN A 178 -33.46 -49.23 -36.74
CA ASN A 178 -34.73 -48.48 -36.75
C ASN A 178 -35.15 -47.87 -35.40
N MET A 179 -34.32 -47.01 -34.80
CA MET A 179 -34.82 -45.94 -33.92
C MET A 179 -33.88 -44.73 -33.98
N LEU A 180 -34.48 -43.55 -34.17
CA LEU A 180 -33.83 -42.24 -34.12
C LEU A 180 -32.86 -42.15 -32.94
N VAL A 181 -31.58 -41.92 -33.23
CA VAL A 181 -30.52 -41.71 -32.24
C VAL A 181 -30.82 -40.43 -31.48
N LYS A 182 -31.59 -40.53 -30.39
CA LYS A 182 -31.56 -39.53 -29.33
C LYS A 182 -30.21 -39.68 -28.64
N THR A 183 -29.26 -38.85 -29.02
CA THR A 183 -28.09 -38.56 -28.18
C THR A 183 -28.59 -38.19 -26.79
N LYS A 184 -28.54 -39.13 -25.84
CA LYS A 184 -28.76 -38.83 -24.42
C LYS A 184 -27.59 -37.96 -23.98
N ARG A 185 -27.77 -36.64 -24.11
CA ARG A 185 -26.94 -35.66 -23.41
C ARG A 185 -26.97 -36.04 -21.94
N PHE A 186 -25.80 -36.17 -21.33
CA PHE A 186 -25.64 -36.31 -19.89
C PHE A 186 -26.42 -35.18 -19.21
N THR A 187 -27.59 -35.47 -18.66
CA THR A 187 -28.34 -34.54 -17.82
C THR A 187 -27.98 -34.88 -16.39
N LEU A 188 -26.90 -34.28 -15.87
CA LEU A 188 -26.81 -34.12 -14.41
C LEU A 188 -28.14 -33.52 -13.96
N SER A 189 -28.75 -34.08 -12.92
CA SER A 189 -30.00 -33.52 -12.40
C SER A 189 -29.76 -32.04 -12.07
N PRO A 190 -30.72 -31.12 -12.31
CA PRO A 190 -30.58 -29.71 -11.95
C PRO A 190 -30.14 -29.52 -10.49
N THR A 191 -30.54 -30.42 -9.59
CA THR A 191 -30.10 -30.48 -8.19
C THR A 191 -28.61 -30.84 -8.04
N GLU A 192 -28.07 -31.76 -8.82
CA GLU A 192 -26.65 -32.15 -8.76
C GLU A 192 -25.74 -31.04 -9.28
N MET A 193 -26.14 -30.34 -10.34
CA MET A 193 -25.42 -29.13 -10.81
C MET A 193 -25.50 -27.99 -9.80
N LEU A 194 -26.63 -27.83 -9.11
CA LEU A 194 -26.80 -26.84 -8.05
C LEU A 194 -25.90 -27.17 -6.85
N ILE A 195 -25.85 -28.43 -6.42
CA ILE A 195 -24.97 -28.90 -5.35
C ILE A 195 -23.50 -28.70 -5.71
N PHE A 196 -23.09 -29.04 -6.94
CA PHE A 196 -21.72 -28.84 -7.39
C PHE A 196 -21.34 -27.35 -7.45
N LYS A 197 -22.24 -26.48 -7.93
CA LYS A 197 -22.03 -25.02 -7.96
C LYS A 197 -21.98 -24.40 -6.57
N CYS A 198 -22.85 -24.83 -5.66
CA CYS A 198 -22.83 -24.41 -4.26
C CYS A 198 -21.54 -24.88 -3.57
N ALA A 199 -21.11 -26.13 -3.79
CA ALA A 199 -19.89 -26.65 -3.21
C ALA A 199 -18.62 -25.95 -3.74
N PHE A 200 -18.59 -25.62 -5.05
CA PHE A 200 -17.50 -24.85 -5.66
C PHE A 200 -17.45 -23.40 -5.14
N GLY A 201 -18.61 -22.75 -5.00
CA GLY A 201 -18.71 -21.43 -4.38
C GLY A 201 -18.20 -21.42 -2.94
N SER A 202 -18.63 -22.39 -2.12
CA SER A 202 -18.17 -22.51 -0.73
C SER A 202 -16.66 -22.76 -0.62
N PHE A 203 -16.05 -23.50 -1.54
CA PHE A 203 -14.60 -23.70 -1.57
C PHE A 203 -13.83 -22.41 -1.96
N LEU A 204 -14.31 -21.68 -2.97
CA LEU A 204 -13.73 -20.40 -3.38
C LEU A 204 -13.84 -19.30 -2.31
N LEU A 205 -14.82 -19.37 -1.40
CA LEU A 205 -14.92 -18.49 -0.23
C LEU A 205 -13.89 -18.79 0.85
N PHE A 206 -13.49 -20.06 0.95
CA PHE A 206 -12.70 -20.51 2.08
C PHE A 206 -11.22 -20.26 1.86
N VAL A 207 -10.73 -20.35 0.61
CA VAL A 207 -9.32 -20.11 0.25
C VAL A 207 -8.86 -18.68 0.61
N PRO A 208 -9.58 -17.59 0.26
CA PRO A 208 -9.16 -16.22 0.59
C PRO A 208 -9.23 -15.92 2.10
N ASN A 209 -10.22 -16.47 2.80
CA ASN A 209 -10.31 -16.37 4.26
C ASN A 209 -9.14 -17.07 4.95
N PHE A 210 -8.77 -18.26 4.46
CA PHE A 210 -7.62 -19.02 4.95
C PHE A 210 -6.28 -18.32 4.66
N VAL A 211 -6.14 -17.73 3.46
CA VAL A 211 -4.96 -16.94 3.10
C VAL A 211 -4.86 -15.68 3.98
N LYS A 212 -5.96 -14.98 4.22
CA LYS A 212 -6.00 -13.80 5.11
C LYS A 212 -5.58 -14.16 6.53
N THR A 213 -6.14 -15.22 7.12
CA THR A 213 -5.77 -15.65 8.49
C THR A 213 -4.31 -16.08 8.58
N THR A 214 -3.81 -16.80 7.56
CA THR A 214 -2.38 -17.18 7.48
C THR A 214 -1.47 -15.96 7.36
N VAL A 215 -1.81 -14.99 6.50
CA VAL A 215 -1.02 -13.77 6.31
C VAL A 215 -1.04 -12.89 7.55
N LEU A 216 -2.20 -12.67 8.19
CA LEU A 216 -2.28 -11.89 9.42
C LEU A 216 -1.47 -12.52 10.57
N TYR A 217 -1.34 -13.85 10.58
CA TYR A 217 -0.62 -14.58 11.62
C TYR A 217 0.90 -14.56 11.41
N PHE A 218 1.38 -14.68 10.15
CA PHE A 218 2.81 -14.78 9.85
C PHE A 218 3.46 -13.49 9.30
N ALA A 219 2.69 -12.55 8.76
CA ALA A 219 3.24 -11.32 8.19
C ALA A 219 3.39 -10.23 9.26
N THR A 220 4.64 -9.81 9.46
CA THR A 220 4.97 -8.62 10.27
C THR A 220 4.98 -7.33 9.43
N ASP A 221 4.89 -7.45 8.10
CA ASP A 221 4.92 -6.32 7.18
C ASP A 221 3.50 -5.75 6.93
N PRO A 222 3.25 -4.47 7.26
CA PRO A 222 1.95 -3.83 7.05
C PRO A 222 1.49 -3.80 5.58
N LEU A 223 2.41 -3.86 4.61
CA LEU A 223 2.07 -3.86 3.18
C LEU A 223 1.39 -5.17 2.76
N VAL A 224 1.84 -6.29 3.32
CA VAL A 224 1.31 -7.63 3.05
C VAL A 224 -0.06 -7.82 3.71
N VAL A 225 -0.24 -7.26 4.91
CA VAL A 225 -1.52 -7.27 5.64
C VAL A 225 -2.61 -6.51 4.88
N ASN A 226 -2.29 -5.34 4.34
CA ASN A 226 -3.24 -4.54 3.54
C ASN A 226 -3.62 -5.25 2.25
N ALA A 227 -2.64 -5.79 1.50
CA ALA A 227 -2.91 -6.52 0.27
C ALA A 227 -3.79 -7.77 0.48
N ALA A 228 -3.57 -8.52 1.58
CA ALA A 228 -4.41 -9.66 1.93
C ALA A 228 -5.83 -9.25 2.33
N THR A 229 -5.99 -8.08 2.95
CA THR A 229 -7.29 -7.52 3.31
C THR A 229 -8.06 -7.07 2.06
N ASP A 230 -7.40 -6.41 1.11
CA ASP A 230 -7.99 -5.99 -0.17
C ASP A 230 -8.39 -7.19 -1.03
N LEU A 231 -7.56 -8.23 -1.09
CA LEU A 231 -7.88 -9.48 -1.78
C LEU A 231 -9.10 -10.17 -1.17
N TRP A 232 -9.22 -10.15 0.16
CA TRP A 232 -10.39 -10.68 0.85
C TRP A 232 -11.67 -9.91 0.46
N TYR A 233 -11.65 -8.58 0.51
CA TYR A 233 -12.78 -7.75 0.08
C TYR A 233 -13.19 -8.03 -1.37
N PHE A 234 -12.22 -8.11 -2.28
CA PHE A 234 -12.48 -8.44 -3.68
C PHE A 234 -13.15 -9.81 -3.85
N THR A 235 -12.71 -10.82 -3.11
CA THR A 235 -13.30 -12.16 -3.18
C THR A 235 -14.71 -12.25 -2.60
N THR A 236 -15.02 -11.47 -1.55
CA THR A 236 -16.39 -11.36 -1.01
C THR A 236 -17.34 -10.62 -1.96
N GLU A 237 -16.86 -9.60 -2.67
CA GLU A 237 -17.65 -8.88 -3.68
C GLU A 237 -17.99 -9.78 -4.88
N LEU A 238 -16.99 -10.53 -5.38
CA LEU A 238 -17.20 -11.50 -6.47
C LEU A 238 -18.20 -12.60 -6.09
N MET A 239 -18.30 -12.90 -4.80
CA MET A 239 -19.25 -13.82 -4.19
C MET A 239 -20.69 -13.30 -4.16
N CYS A 240 -20.88 -12.06 -3.71
CA CYS A 240 -22.17 -11.39 -3.75
C CYS A 240 -22.72 -11.31 -5.19
N VAL A 241 -21.85 -11.06 -6.16
CA VAL A 241 -22.24 -11.01 -7.58
C VAL A 241 -22.53 -12.42 -8.13
N SER A 242 -21.65 -13.40 -7.91
CA SER A 242 -21.79 -14.74 -8.51
C SER A 242 -23.00 -15.56 -8.00
N SER A 243 -23.45 -15.32 -6.75
CA SER A 243 -24.62 -15.99 -6.19
C SER A 243 -25.94 -15.64 -6.91
N ALA A 244 -26.13 -14.37 -7.26
CA ALA A 244 -27.30 -13.88 -7.98
C ALA A 244 -27.31 -14.35 -9.45
N TRP A 245 -26.15 -14.32 -10.12
CA TRP A 245 -26.00 -14.82 -11.50
C TRP A 245 -26.17 -16.34 -11.59
N SER A 246 -25.79 -17.09 -10.56
CA SER A 246 -25.97 -18.54 -10.51
C SER A 246 -27.45 -18.95 -10.40
N LEU A 247 -28.30 -18.14 -9.75
CA LEU A 247 -29.76 -18.32 -9.68
C LEU A 247 -30.45 -17.98 -11.01
N LEU A 248 -30.02 -16.92 -11.69
CA LEU A 248 -30.46 -16.56 -13.04
C LEU A 248 -30.14 -17.66 -14.06
N LEU A 249 -28.96 -18.28 -13.96
CA LEU A 249 -28.53 -19.35 -14.87
C LEU A 249 -29.07 -20.75 -14.54
N SER A 250 -29.59 -20.99 -13.33
CA SER A 250 -30.15 -22.29 -12.92
C SER A 250 -31.67 -22.37 -13.12
N SER A 251 -32.40 -21.26 -12.91
CA SER A 251 -33.86 -21.23 -13.08
C SER A 251 -34.24 -20.82 -14.51
N ARG A 252 -35.14 -21.59 -15.14
CA ARG A 252 -35.66 -21.26 -16.49
C ARG A 252 -36.69 -20.12 -16.42
N ARG A 253 -37.57 -20.14 -15.40
CA ARG A 253 -38.59 -19.11 -15.13
C ARG A 253 -38.00 -17.71 -14.94
N ILE A 254 -36.93 -17.58 -14.15
CA ILE A 254 -36.32 -16.27 -13.84
C ILE A 254 -35.56 -15.71 -15.06
N ARG A 255 -35.04 -16.58 -15.93
CA ARG A 255 -34.39 -16.17 -17.20
C ARG A 255 -35.37 -15.56 -18.19
N GLU A 256 -36.56 -16.14 -18.29
CA GLU A 256 -37.64 -15.67 -19.16
C GLU A 256 -38.21 -14.32 -18.68
N GLU A 257 -38.08 -14.02 -17.39
CA GLU A 257 -38.60 -12.79 -16.78
C GLU A 257 -37.61 -11.60 -16.83
N PHE A 258 -36.29 -11.88 -16.86
CA PHE A 258 -35.25 -10.84 -16.80
C PHE A 258 -34.40 -10.67 -18.07
N VAL A 259 -34.46 -11.60 -19.04
CA VAL A 259 -33.83 -11.42 -20.36
C VAL A 259 -34.93 -11.08 -21.36
N PRO A 260 -35.07 -9.83 -21.82
CA PRO A 260 -36.08 -9.49 -22.82
C PRO A 260 -35.85 -10.34 -24.07
N GLU A 261 -36.93 -10.94 -24.60
CA GLU A 261 -36.89 -11.69 -25.85
C GLU A 261 -36.22 -10.83 -26.92
N MET A 262 -35.04 -11.26 -27.39
CA MET A 262 -34.50 -10.75 -28.65
C MET A 262 -35.43 -11.24 -29.75
N ARG A 263 -36.46 -10.44 -30.03
CA ARG A 263 -37.40 -10.64 -31.13
C ARG A 263 -36.58 -10.61 -32.42
N ASN A 264 -36.39 -11.79 -32.99
CA ASN A 264 -35.64 -12.00 -34.22
C ASN A 264 -36.44 -11.36 -35.39
N PRO A 265 -35.99 -10.24 -35.98
CA PRO A 265 -36.84 -9.43 -36.88
C PRO A 265 -37.01 -10.02 -38.29
N PHE A 266 -36.76 -11.31 -38.49
CA PHE A 266 -36.68 -11.94 -39.81
C PHE A 266 -37.79 -12.95 -40.16
N LEU A 267 -38.82 -13.12 -39.33
CA LEU A 267 -39.80 -14.22 -39.55
C LEU A 267 -41.29 -13.86 -39.56
N GLU A 268 -41.69 -12.59 -39.56
CA GLU A 268 -43.12 -12.23 -39.76
C GLU A 268 -43.27 -11.12 -40.80
N ARG A 269 -43.22 -11.49 -42.08
CA ARG A 269 -43.73 -10.67 -43.18
C ARG A 269 -44.35 -11.54 -44.28
N SER A 270 -45.41 -12.25 -43.93
CA SER A 270 -46.44 -12.78 -44.84
C SER A 270 -47.50 -13.40 -43.93
N THR A 271 -48.65 -12.79 -43.70
CA THR A 271 -49.76 -12.77 -44.65
C THR A 271 -50.73 -11.64 -44.34
N ILE A 272 -51.04 -10.88 -45.37
CA ILE A 272 -52.11 -9.87 -45.45
C ILE A 272 -53.45 -10.59 -45.64
N GLY A 273 -54.46 -10.15 -44.90
CA GLY A 273 -55.84 -10.03 -45.40
C GLY A 273 -56.78 -11.23 -45.25
N SER A 274 -57.79 -11.09 -44.39
CA SER A 274 -59.19 -11.08 -44.85
C SER A 274 -60.13 -10.66 -43.72
N THR A 275 -60.74 -9.50 -43.92
CA THR A 275 -62.00 -9.05 -43.33
C THR A 275 -63.12 -10.06 -43.52
N SER A 276 -63.99 -10.24 -42.52
CA SER A 276 -65.45 -10.02 -42.62
C SER A 276 -66.18 -10.42 -41.32
N ARG A 277 -66.92 -9.46 -40.76
CA ARG A 277 -68.08 -9.70 -39.87
C ARG A 277 -69.31 -10.03 -40.71
N VAL A 278 -70.29 -10.67 -40.06
CA VAL A 278 -71.77 -10.58 -40.18
C VAL A 278 -72.34 -12.03 -40.15
N LEU A 279 -72.83 -12.57 -39.01
CA LEU A 279 -74.15 -12.43 -38.37
C LEU A 279 -75.35 -12.68 -39.29
N THR A 280 -76.20 -13.66 -38.93
CA THR A 280 -77.59 -13.94 -39.41
C THR A 280 -77.75 -14.26 -40.90
N MET A 281 -78.45 -15.31 -41.38
CA MET A 281 -79.38 -16.31 -40.83
C MET A 281 -78.90 -17.73 -41.18
#